data_AF-A0A9D7NI90-F1
#
_entry.id   AF-A0A9D7NI90-F1
#
_cell.length_a   1.000
_cell.length_b   1.000
_cell.length_c   1.000
_cell.angle_alpha   90.00
_cell.angle_beta   90.00
_cell.angle_gamma   90.00
#
_symmetry.space_group_name_H-M   'P 1'
#
loop_
_entity.id
_entity.type
_entity.pdbx_description
1 polymer ?
#
loop_
_entity_poly.entity_id
_entity_poly.type
_entity_poly.pdbx_seq_one_letter_code
_entity_poly.pdbx_strand_id
1 'polypeptide(L)'
;MNAMIRLTGNILMAILLLSACSCTGRKQIGSEQIDNTLTSSLQEQQIGQSNFYITLPTGYFMRETKGLDFSVYYFAATDTTASGSFTAGLYFGDYPAEFQPDSDACTS
;
A
#
# COMPACT_ATOMS: atom_id res chain seq x y z
N MET A 1 48.92 -24.86 -22.09
CA MET A 1 48.38 -23.48 -22.19
C MET A 1 46.84 -23.40 -22.16
N ASN A 2 46.09 -24.52 -22.21
CA ASN A 2 44.61 -24.49 -22.27
C ASN A 2 43.89 -24.57 -20.91
N ALA A 3 44.59 -24.90 -19.82
CA ALA A 3 43.99 -24.99 -18.48
C ALA A 3 43.89 -23.62 -17.79
N MET A 4 44.84 -22.71 -18.08
CA MET A 4 44.91 -21.39 -17.45
C MET A 4 43.78 -20.45 -17.94
N ILE A 5 43.35 -20.59 -19.19
CA ILE A 5 42.26 -19.82 -19.80
C ILE A 5 40.87 -20.25 -19.26
N ARG A 6 40.71 -21.53 -18.89
CA ARG A 6 39.46 -22.06 -18.32
C ARG A 6 39.25 -21.62 -16.88
N LEU A 7 40.33 -21.48 -16.10
CA LEU A 7 40.23 -21.06 -14.70
C LEU A 7 39.91 -19.56 -14.58
N THR A 8 40.49 -18.72 -15.45
CA THR A 8 40.24 -17.27 -15.45
C THR A 8 38.85 -16.90 -15.98
N GLY A 9 38.30 -17.63 -16.95
CA GLY A 9 36.94 -17.41 -17.47
C GLY A 9 35.84 -17.67 -16.43
N ASN A 10 36.00 -18.72 -15.61
CA ASN A 10 35.03 -19.06 -14.56
C ASN A 10 35.05 -18.05 -13.40
N ILE A 11 36.22 -17.49 -13.09
CA ILE A 11 36.37 -16.44 -12.06
C ILE A 11 35.71 -15.13 -12.53
N LEU A 12 35.86 -14.75 -13.80
CA LEU A 12 35.25 -13.54 -14.35
C LEU A 12 33.71 -13.63 -14.36
N MET A 13 33.15 -14.80 -14.66
CA MET A 13 31.70 -15.05 -14.61
C MET A 13 31.16 -14.96 -13.17
N ALA A 14 31.89 -15.47 -12.18
CA ALA A 14 31.49 -15.39 -10.78
C ALA A 14 31.47 -13.94 -10.25
N ILE A 15 32.44 -13.12 -10.65
CA ILE A 15 32.51 -11.69 -10.28
C ILE A 15 31.34 -10.89 -10.90
N LEU A 16 30.95 -11.21 -12.14
CA LEU A 16 29.79 -10.60 -12.82
C LEU A 16 28.45 -10.99 -12.18
N LEU A 17 28.33 -12.21 -11.65
CA LEU A 17 27.11 -12.66 -10.96
C LEU A 17 26.99 -12.04 -9.56
N LEU A 18 28.11 -11.72 -8.90
CA LEU A 18 28.13 -11.10 -7.57
C LEU A 18 27.82 -9.59 -7.60
N SER A 19 28.00 -8.90 -8.74
CA SER A 19 27.70 -7.47 -8.87
C SER A 19 26.24 -7.16 -9.23
N ALA A 20 25.43 -8.18 -9.55
CA ALA A 20 24.01 -8.02 -9.90
C ALA A 20 23.08 -7.90 -8.67
N CYS A 21 23.60 -8.03 -7.44
CA CYS A 21 22.83 -7.82 -6.22
C CYS A 21 23.22 -6.50 -5.53
N SER A 22 23.00 -5.39 -6.24
CA SER A 22 22.96 -4.06 -5.64
C SER A 22 21.52 -3.68 -5.36
N CYS A 23 20.94 -4.28 -4.31
CA CYS A 23 19.73 -3.76 -3.68
C CYS A 23 20.07 -2.42 -3.01
N THR A 24 20.30 -1.38 -3.81
CA THR A 24 20.48 -0.02 -3.31
C THR A 24 19.17 0.43 -2.69
N GLY A 25 19.16 0.47 -1.36
CA GLY A 25 18.21 1.23 -0.56
C GLY A 25 16.77 0.74 -0.67
N ARG A 26 16.43 -0.31 0.12
CA ARG A 26 15.17 -0.18 0.86
C ARG A 26 15.34 1.08 1.69
N LYS A 27 14.68 2.18 1.29
CA LYS A 27 14.35 3.23 2.24
C LYS A 27 13.67 2.49 3.37
N GLN A 28 14.35 2.34 4.51
CA GLN A 28 13.61 2.18 5.74
C GLN A 28 12.75 3.43 5.77
N ILE A 29 11.49 3.29 5.38
CA ILE A 29 10.42 4.15 5.85
C ILE A 29 10.44 3.86 7.34
N GLY A 30 11.36 4.51 8.04
CA GLY A 30 11.55 4.36 9.48
C GLY A 30 10.18 4.60 10.05
N SER A 31 9.69 3.67 10.89
CA SER A 31 8.30 3.59 11.34
C SER A 31 7.76 5.01 11.42
N GLU A 32 7.00 5.42 10.41
CA GLU A 32 6.42 6.75 10.42
C GLU A 32 5.65 6.75 11.72
N GLN A 33 6.11 7.57 12.65
CA GLN A 33 5.47 7.75 13.94
C GLN A 33 4.02 7.97 13.55
N ILE A 34 3.16 6.97 13.77
CA ILE A 34 1.74 7.09 13.48
C ILE A 34 1.36 8.36 14.18
N ASP A 35 1.06 9.39 13.40
CA ASP A 35 0.94 10.72 13.93
C ASP A 35 -0.15 10.63 14.99
N ASN A 36 0.25 10.76 16.25
CA ASN A 36 -0.67 10.58 17.36
C ASN A 36 -1.81 11.60 17.26
N THR A 37 -1.68 12.64 16.42
CA THR A 37 -2.77 13.56 16.08
C THR A 37 -3.88 12.88 15.27
N LEU A 38 -3.58 11.96 14.34
CA LEU A 38 -4.56 11.19 13.55
C LEU A 38 -5.33 10.17 14.41
N THR A 39 -4.71 9.68 15.49
CA THR A 39 -5.33 8.73 16.43
C THR A 39 -5.91 9.40 17.67
N SER A 40 -5.62 10.68 17.92
CA SER A 40 -6.02 11.40 19.14
C SER A 40 -7.54 11.53 19.32
N SER A 41 -8.31 11.41 18.24
CA SER A 41 -9.76 11.35 18.31
C SER A 41 -10.33 10.61 17.11
N LEU A 42 -10.85 9.42 17.37
CA LEU A 42 -11.41 8.52 16.40
C LEU A 42 -12.92 8.39 16.62
N GLN A 43 -13.70 8.46 15.55
CA GLN A 43 -15.14 8.29 15.58
C GLN A 43 -15.54 7.09 14.72
N GLU A 44 -16.31 6.19 15.32
CA GLU A 44 -16.88 5.05 14.62
C GLU A 44 -18.08 5.49 13.78
N GLN A 45 -18.14 5.02 12.54
CA GLN A 45 -19.23 5.26 11.60
C GLN A 45 -19.67 3.94 11.00
N GLN A 46 -20.99 3.69 11.04
CA GLN A 46 -21.58 2.49 10.47
C GLN A 46 -21.58 2.56 8.94
N ILE A 47 -21.24 1.45 8.28
CA ILE A 47 -21.28 1.32 6.83
C ILE A 47 -22.70 0.95 6.41
N GLY A 48 -23.44 1.92 5.87
CA GLY A 48 -24.81 1.72 5.36
C GLY A 48 -25.74 1.19 6.45
N GLN A 49 -26.53 0.16 6.12
CA GLN A 49 -27.37 -0.59 7.08
C GLN A 49 -26.74 -1.93 7.49
N SER A 50 -25.43 -2.08 7.33
CA SER A 50 -24.71 -3.31 7.66
C SER A 50 -24.29 -3.35 9.13
N ASN A 51 -23.74 -4.47 9.58
CA ASN A 51 -23.12 -4.57 10.91
C ASN A 51 -21.61 -4.27 10.89
N PHE A 52 -21.11 -3.66 9.80
CA PHE A 52 -19.71 -3.23 9.68
C PHE A 52 -19.56 -1.76 10.03
N TYR A 53 -18.41 -1.43 10.59
CA TYR A 53 -18.06 -0.10 11.05
C TYR A 53 -16.66 0.26 10.56
N ILE A 54 -16.45 1.54 10.27
CA ILE A 54 -15.15 2.12 10.03
C ILE A 54 -14.88 3.21 11.06
N THR A 55 -13.62 3.32 11.46
CA THR A 55 -13.18 4.34 12.39
C THR A 55 -12.40 5.39 11.64
N LEU A 56 -12.87 6.64 11.68
CA LEU A 56 -12.23 7.78 11.01
C LEU A 56 -11.79 8.82 12.05
N PRO A 57 -10.73 9.60 11.78
CA PRO A 57 -10.39 10.74 12.63
C PRO A 57 -11.55 11.73 12.71
N THR A 58 -11.70 12.43 13.84
CA THR A 58 -12.68 13.52 13.91
C THR A 58 -12.38 14.59 12.88
N GLY A 59 -13.44 15.25 12.39
CA GLY A 59 -13.33 16.22 11.30
C GLY A 59 -13.28 15.59 9.90
N TYR A 60 -13.43 14.27 9.76
CA TYR A 60 -13.66 13.62 8.47
C TYR A 60 -15.16 13.42 8.21
N PHE A 61 -15.55 13.51 6.94
CA PHE A 61 -16.89 13.12 6.49
C PHE A 61 -16.83 11.85 5.64
N MET A 62 -17.93 11.09 5.66
CA MET A 62 -18.16 9.94 4.81
C MET A 62 -19.36 10.20 3.90
N ARG A 63 -19.20 9.99 2.59
CA ARG A 63 -20.30 10.05 1.62
C ARG A 63 -20.46 8.70 0.92
N GLU A 64 -21.66 8.15 0.98
CA GLU A 64 -22.04 6.95 0.24
C GLU A 64 -22.55 7.30 -1.17
N THR A 65 -22.10 6.54 -2.17
CA THR A 65 -22.70 6.47 -3.50
C THR A 65 -23.17 5.05 -3.74
N LYS A 66 -24.47 4.86 -3.96
CA LYS A 66 -25.08 3.54 -4.16
C LYS A 66 -25.04 3.14 -5.63
N GLY A 67 -24.50 1.96 -5.89
CA GLY A 67 -24.70 1.19 -7.11
C GLY A 67 -25.97 0.33 -7.02
N LEU A 68 -26.12 -0.61 -7.95
CA LEU A 68 -27.26 -1.55 -7.96
C LEU A 68 -27.15 -2.61 -6.85
N ASP A 69 -25.94 -3.15 -6.67
CA ASP A 69 -25.60 -4.26 -5.77
C ASP A 69 -24.35 -3.98 -4.91
N PHE A 70 -23.87 -2.72 -4.92
CA PHE A 70 -22.73 -2.28 -4.13
C PHE A 70 -22.90 -0.82 -3.69
N SER A 71 -22.07 -0.39 -2.75
CA SER A 71 -21.89 1.00 -2.35
C SER A 71 -20.41 1.37 -2.38
N VAL A 72 -20.12 2.61 -2.80
CA VAL A 72 -18.79 3.21 -2.69
C VAL A 72 -18.85 4.34 -1.69
N TYR A 73 -17.98 4.27 -0.68
CA TYR A 73 -17.84 5.31 0.34
C TYR A 73 -16.59 6.13 0.04
N TYR A 74 -16.75 7.44 0.04
CA TYR A 74 -15.65 8.40 -0.07
C TYR A 74 -15.47 9.12 1.27
N PHE A 75 -14.23 9.16 1.75
CA PHE A 75 -13.85 9.81 3.00
C PHE A 75 -12.87 10.94 2.72
N ALA A 76 -13.09 12.09 3.35
CA ALA A 76 -12.18 13.22 3.27
C ALA A 76 -12.29 14.10 4.52
N ALA A 77 -11.22 14.86 4.79
CA ALA A 77 -11.24 15.89 5.81
C ALA A 77 -12.25 17.00 5.45
N THR A 78 -12.97 17.47 6.45
CA THR A 78 -13.92 18.59 6.33
C THR A 78 -13.17 19.91 6.15
N ASP A 79 -12.01 20.04 6.81
CA ASP A 79 -11.07 21.14 6.57
C ASP A 79 -10.07 20.74 5.48
N THR A 80 -10.18 21.40 4.32
CA THR A 80 -9.29 21.18 3.17
C THR A 80 -8.04 22.06 3.19
N THR A 81 -7.92 22.95 4.18
CA THR A 81 -6.76 23.85 4.34
C THR A 81 -5.67 23.24 5.22
N ALA A 82 -5.99 22.21 5.99
CA ALA A 82 -5.04 21.48 6.81
C ALA A 82 -4.03 20.69 5.96
N SER A 83 -2.74 20.84 6.25
CA SER A 83 -1.69 20.04 5.62
C SER A 83 -1.65 18.63 6.25
N GLY A 84 -1.47 17.60 5.43
CA GLY A 84 -1.34 16.22 5.91
C GLY A 84 -2.67 15.45 6.04
N SER A 85 -3.78 16.02 5.57
CA SER A 85 -5.04 15.28 5.46
C SER A 85 -4.98 14.24 4.33
N PHE A 86 -5.74 13.15 4.49
CA PHE A 86 -5.89 12.13 3.47
C PHE A 86 -7.31 12.10 2.90
N THR A 87 -7.43 11.45 1.75
CA THR A 87 -8.72 11.05 1.19
C THR A 87 -8.65 9.57 0.88
N ALA A 88 -9.74 8.85 1.11
CA ALA A 88 -9.79 7.41 0.87
C ALA A 88 -11.15 7.00 0.29
N GLY A 89 -11.18 5.80 -0.29
CA GLY A 89 -12.39 5.17 -0.80
C GLY A 89 -12.54 3.76 -0.23
N LEU A 90 -13.78 3.32 -0.04
CA LEU A 90 -14.12 1.95 0.35
C LEU A 90 -15.22 1.44 -0.57
N TYR A 91 -14.97 0.31 -1.22
CA TYR A 91 -15.99 -0.46 -1.91
C TYR A 91 -16.64 -1.44 -0.94
N PHE A 92 -17.96 -1.55 -0.98
CA PHE A 92 -18.73 -2.48 -0.16
C PHE A 92 -19.85 -3.11 -0.99
N GLY A 93 -19.72 -4.40 -1.33
CA GLY A 93 -20.68 -5.13 -2.16
C GLY A 93 -20.20 -6.55 -2.45
N ASP A 94 -21.04 -7.34 -3.12
CA ASP A 94 -20.85 -8.81 -3.27
C ASP A 94 -19.77 -9.19 -4.30
N TYR A 95 -19.32 -8.25 -5.13
CA TYR A 95 -18.33 -8.48 -6.18
C TYR A 95 -17.19 -7.46 -6.09
N PRO A 96 -16.24 -7.62 -5.15
CA PRO A 96 -15.05 -6.78 -5.16
C PRO A 96 -14.29 -7.03 -6.46
N ALA A 97 -13.92 -5.96 -7.16
CA ALA A 97 -12.97 -6.09 -8.26
C ALA A 97 -11.64 -6.58 -7.66
N GLU A 98 -11.20 -7.77 -8.04
CA GLU A 98 -9.85 -8.22 -7.73
C GLU A 98 -8.88 -7.31 -8.49
N PHE A 99 -8.12 -6.50 -7.75
CA PHE A 99 -6.93 -5.89 -8.33
C PHE A 99 -5.96 -7.03 -8.60
N GLN A 100 -5.63 -7.25 -9.87
CA GLN A 100 -4.55 -8.16 -10.20
C GLN A 100 -3.29 -7.69 -9.47
N PRO A 101 -2.44 -8.60 -8.98
CA PRO A 101 -1.19 -8.21 -8.36
C PRO A 101 -0.43 -7.29 -9.33
N ASP A 102 0.27 -6.28 -8.80
CA ASP A 102 1.09 -5.36 -9.60
C ASP A 102 2.18 -6.10 -10.42
N SER A 103 2.41 -7.39 -10.14
CA SER A 103 3.35 -8.27 -10.81
C SER A 103 2.97 -9.74 -10.63
N ASP A 104 3.02 -10.52 -11.72
CA ASP A 104 2.90 -11.99 -11.70
C ASP A 104 4.11 -12.69 -11.06
N ALA A 105 5.18 -11.96 -10.74
CA ALA A 105 6.36 -12.51 -10.10
C ALA A 105 6.12 -12.76 -8.60
N CYS A 106 5.48 -13.88 -8.29
CA CYS A 106 5.63 -14.53 -6.99
C CYS A 106 7.07 -15.04 -6.86
N THR A 107 7.99 -14.28 -6.28
CA THR A 107 9.29 -14.83 -5.85
C THR A 107 9.14 -15.39 -4.43
N SER A 108 9.00 -16.70 -4.35
CA SER A 108 9.18 -17.52 -3.14
C SER A 108 10.60 -17.44 -2.60
#